data_AF-A0A6M1SRS3-F1
#
_entry.id   AF-A0A6M1SRS3-F1
#
_cell.length_a   1.000
_cell.length_b   1.000
_cell.length_c   1.000
_cell.angle_alpha   90.00
_cell.angle_beta   90.00
_cell.angle_gamma   90.00
#
_symmetry.space_group_name_H-M   'P 1'
#
loop_
_entity.id
_entity.type
_entity.pdbx_description
1 polymer ?
#
loop_
_entity_poly.entity_id
_entity_poly.type
_entity_poly.pdbx_seq_one_letter_code
_entity_poly.pdbx_strand_id
1 'polypeptide(L)'
;MITGCEANLDPIDRGAGVYGIYGALDLNSQTNYIRVKDLNAELTAEATNTLNATVTLENLETGEIDTLSSNRLQFEDIYLHNFVVNQPVSPDTPYSVTAKRSDGAQTSIETLTPTQPVPVAGPQNQACNTPVTVSFEPTNGGTIVIRLGIPFESVLGPIYWATPQELREDTNAEGRITYTFTPQIQVSLIPGSVTNGQDLDCTDLDDDDFLISYAHYSRDFYEKIENDPFDIRASTQRFGSYYRDTLAVAVDISQ
;
A
#
# COMPACT_ATOMS: atom_id res chain seq x y z
N MET A 1 -48.58 9.92 -0.66
CA MET A 1 -48.01 9.40 0.61
C MET A 1 -46.53 9.21 0.37
N ILE A 2 -45.71 9.95 1.12
CA ILE A 2 -44.25 9.85 1.08
C ILE A 2 -43.91 8.64 1.96
N THR A 3 -43.56 7.51 1.36
CA THR A 3 -42.94 6.39 2.08
C THR A 3 -41.49 6.77 2.30
N GLY A 4 -41.23 7.43 3.43
CA GLY A 4 -39.88 7.65 3.92
C GLY A 4 -39.28 6.29 4.29
N CYS A 5 -38.27 5.86 3.53
CA CYS A 5 -37.36 4.83 3.98
C CYS A 5 -36.56 5.41 5.15
N GLU A 6 -36.94 5.05 6.37
CA GLU A 6 -36.02 5.12 7.50
C GLU A 6 -34.86 4.17 7.18
N ALA A 7 -33.78 4.70 6.63
CA ALA A 7 -32.50 4.02 6.66
C ALA A 7 -32.08 3.96 8.12
N ASN A 8 -32.41 2.86 8.80
CA ASN A 8 -31.73 2.48 10.03
C ASN A 8 -30.25 2.28 9.65
N LEU A 9 -29.46 3.34 9.84
CA LEU A 9 -28.02 3.25 10.00
C LEU A 9 -27.79 2.39 11.23
N ASP A 10 -27.55 1.11 11.01
CA ASP A 10 -27.13 0.19 12.06
C ASP A 10 -25.82 0.75 12.66
N PRO A 11 -25.80 1.19 13.92
CA PRO A 11 -24.65 1.85 14.48
C PRO A 11 -23.50 0.85 14.59
N ILE A 12 -22.46 1.11 13.78
CA ILE A 12 -21.07 0.62 13.86
C ILE A 12 -20.94 -0.61 14.75
N ASP A 13 -20.84 -1.76 14.10
CA ASP A 13 -20.54 -3.08 14.65
C ASP A 13 -19.84 -3.03 16.02
N ARG A 14 -20.65 -3.15 17.09
CA ARG A 14 -20.19 -3.20 18.49
C ARG A 14 -19.30 -4.42 18.79
N GLY A 15 -19.09 -5.32 17.81
CA GLY A 15 -18.15 -6.43 17.89
C GLY A 15 -16.67 -6.03 17.69
N ALA A 16 -16.36 -4.80 17.27
CA ALA A 16 -15.01 -4.42 16.82
C ALA A 16 -13.99 -4.02 17.91
N GLY A 17 -14.35 -4.09 19.20
CA GLY A 17 -13.47 -3.72 20.32
C GLY A 17 -13.66 -2.26 20.81
N VAL A 18 -12.85 -1.84 21.79
CA VAL A 18 -12.93 -0.48 22.38
C VAL A 18 -12.22 0.59 21.56
N TYR A 19 -11.21 0.17 20.78
CA TYR A 19 -10.45 1.04 19.89
C TYR A 19 -10.49 0.53 18.46
N GLY A 20 -10.44 1.47 17.52
CA GLY A 20 -10.07 1.20 16.13
C GLY A 20 -8.59 1.53 15.91
N ILE A 21 -7.90 0.67 15.15
CA ILE A 21 -6.46 0.76 14.89
C ILE A 21 -6.26 0.84 13.37
N TYR A 22 -5.52 1.86 12.92
CA TYR A 22 -5.32 2.17 11.51
C TYR A 22 -3.87 2.52 11.23
N GLY A 23 -3.40 2.21 10.03
CA GLY A 23 -2.08 2.61 9.56
C GLY A 23 -1.39 1.49 8.81
N ALA A 24 -0.14 1.74 8.45
CA ALA A 24 0.69 0.75 7.80
C ALA A 24 2.12 0.87 8.29
N LEU A 25 2.82 -0.26 8.35
CA LEU A 25 4.26 -0.29 8.46
C LEU A 25 4.88 -0.26 7.06
N ASP A 26 5.50 0.86 6.69
CA ASP A 26 6.38 0.98 5.52
C ASP A 26 7.76 0.44 5.92
N LEU A 27 8.18 -0.65 5.28
CA LEU A 27 9.45 -1.31 5.55
C LEU A 27 10.67 -0.46 5.15
N ASN A 28 10.46 0.56 4.31
CA ASN A 28 11.51 1.51 3.91
C ASN A 28 11.52 2.80 4.73
N SER A 29 10.55 2.97 5.64
CA SER A 29 10.48 4.15 6.49
C SER A 29 11.20 3.93 7.82
N GLN A 30 11.97 4.93 8.25
CA GLN A 30 12.51 4.99 9.61
C GLN A 30 11.44 5.30 10.66
N THR A 31 10.32 5.91 10.24
CA THR A 31 9.24 6.31 11.13
C THR A 31 7.89 5.92 10.53
N ASN A 32 7.12 5.15 11.28
CA ASN A 32 5.76 4.77 10.92
C ASN A 32 4.76 5.40 11.90
N TYR A 33 3.50 5.50 11.45
CA TYR A 33 2.43 6.10 12.25
C TYR A 33 1.23 5.16 12.30
N ILE A 34 0.77 4.89 13.52
CA ILE A 34 -0.43 4.10 13.79
C ILE A 34 -1.47 5.01 14.42
N ARG A 35 -2.61 5.20 13.77
CA ARG A 35 -3.71 5.96 14.34
C ARG A 35 -4.58 5.06 15.21
N VAL A 36 -4.94 5.55 16.39
CA VAL A 36 -5.88 4.89 17.30
C VAL A 36 -7.06 5.81 17.58
N LYS A 37 -8.26 5.26 17.53
CA LYS A 37 -9.52 5.98 17.76
C LYS A 37 -10.36 5.23 18.79
N ASP A 38 -10.91 5.94 19.78
CA ASP A 38 -11.95 5.37 20.65
C ASP A 38 -13.25 5.22 19.86
N LEU A 39 -13.77 3.99 19.76
CA LEU A 39 -15.00 3.70 19.02
C LEU A 39 -16.26 4.05 19.80
N ASN A 40 -16.14 4.29 21.11
CA ASN A 40 -17.25 4.65 21.99
C ASN A 40 -17.35 6.16 22.24
N ALA A 41 -16.36 6.93 21.78
CA ALA A 41 -16.36 8.39 21.89
C ALA A 41 -17.13 9.04 20.73
N GLU A 42 -17.82 10.13 21.02
CA GLU A 42 -18.42 10.97 19.99
C GLU A 42 -17.36 11.65 19.12
N LEU A 43 -17.70 11.96 17.86
CA LEU A 43 -16.82 12.67 16.94
C LEU A 43 -16.91 14.19 17.14
N THR A 44 -16.52 14.66 18.32
CA THR A 44 -16.49 16.09 18.68
C THR A 44 -15.10 16.50 19.17
N ALA A 45 -14.79 17.80 19.10
CA ALA A 45 -13.53 18.36 19.59
C ALA A 45 -13.27 17.96 21.05
N GLU A 46 -14.29 18.04 21.90
CA GLU A 46 -14.20 17.75 23.33
C GLU A 46 -13.94 16.26 23.59
N ALA A 47 -14.73 15.37 22.96
CA ALA A 47 -14.62 13.93 23.16
C ALA A 47 -13.33 13.34 22.59
N THR A 48 -12.80 13.93 21.51
CA THR A 48 -11.57 13.44 20.85
C THR A 48 -10.29 14.08 21.39
N ASN A 49 -10.38 15.16 22.18
CA ASN A 49 -9.22 15.91 22.68
C ASN A 49 -8.20 15.02 23.44
N THR A 50 -8.68 14.02 24.16
CA THR A 50 -7.84 13.07 24.91
C THR A 50 -8.16 11.64 24.50
N LEU A 51 -7.15 10.76 24.57
CA LEU A 51 -7.33 9.33 24.37
C LEU A 51 -6.74 8.58 25.57
N ASN A 52 -7.57 7.82 26.28
CA ASN A 52 -7.14 6.97 27.39
C ASN A 52 -6.60 5.63 26.87
N ALA A 53 -5.50 5.62 26.14
CA ALA A 53 -4.91 4.40 25.60
C ALA A 53 -3.39 4.37 25.78
N THR A 54 -2.88 3.26 26.30
CA THR A 54 -1.48 2.84 26.13
C THR A 54 -1.41 1.98 24.89
N VAL A 55 -0.59 2.38 23.92
CA VAL A 55 -0.45 1.65 22.65
C VAL A 55 0.94 1.02 22.60
N THR A 56 0.98 -0.27 22.28
CA THR A 56 2.22 -1.03 22.13
C THR A 56 2.32 -1.68 20.76
N LEU A 57 3.53 -1.81 20.25
CA LEU A 57 3.88 -2.63 19.09
C LEU A 57 4.79 -3.77 19.56
N GLU A 58 4.38 -5.00 19.30
CA GLU A 58 5.12 -6.21 19.63
C GLU A 58 5.64 -6.88 18.36
N ASN A 59 6.92 -7.21 18.33
CA ASN A 59 7.47 -8.18 17.39
C ASN A 59 7.18 -9.58 17.94
N LEU A 60 6.31 -10.32 17.27
CA LEU A 60 5.83 -11.62 17.76
C LEU A 60 6.87 -12.74 17.60
N GLU A 61 7.91 -12.54 16.80
CA GLU A 61 9.03 -13.48 16.67
C GLU A 61 10.01 -13.34 17.84
N THR A 62 10.36 -12.11 18.22
CA THR A 62 11.35 -11.84 19.27
C THR A 62 10.74 -11.63 20.66
N GLY A 63 9.46 -11.31 20.74
CA GLY A 63 8.76 -10.89 21.96
C GLY A 63 9.13 -9.49 22.43
N GLU A 64 9.83 -8.69 21.60
CA GLU A 64 10.15 -7.30 21.90
C GLU A 64 8.89 -6.44 21.83
N ILE A 65 8.63 -5.67 22.90
CA ILE A 65 7.45 -4.80 23.02
C ILE A 65 7.92 -3.36 23.18
N ASP A 66 7.50 -2.50 22.26
CA ASP A 66 7.69 -1.05 22.35
C ASP A 66 6.39 -0.34 22.75
N THR A 67 6.47 0.61 23.67
CA THR A 67 5.34 1.47 24.05
C THR A 67 5.41 2.77 23.28
N LEU A 68 4.43 2.99 22.41
CA LEU A 68 4.48 4.06 21.42
C LEU A 68 4.11 5.42 22.01
N SER A 69 4.83 6.45 21.61
CA SER A 69 4.50 7.83 21.96
C SER A 69 3.38 8.37 21.07
N SER A 70 2.38 9.03 21.68
CA SER A 70 1.29 9.66 20.94
C SER A 70 1.67 11.04 20.42
N ASN A 71 1.30 11.31 19.16
CA ASN A 71 1.30 12.60 18.51
C ASN A 71 -0.14 12.97 18.11
N ARG A 72 -0.63 14.07 18.65
CA ARG A 72 -2.01 14.54 18.47
C ARG A 72 -2.07 15.64 17.41
N LEU A 73 -2.94 15.46 16.42
CA LEU A 73 -3.19 16.42 15.34
C LEU A 73 -4.67 16.82 15.32
N GLN A 74 -4.97 18.08 15.01
CA GLN A 74 -6.35 18.53 14.80
C GLN A 74 -6.67 18.52 13.30
N PHE A 75 -7.85 18.01 12.94
CA PHE A 75 -8.37 17.98 11.57
C PHE A 75 -9.90 18.16 11.62
N GLU A 76 -10.45 19.12 10.89
CA GLU A 76 -11.90 19.39 10.85
C GLU A 76 -12.57 19.41 12.25
N ASP A 77 -11.96 20.14 13.18
CA ASP A 77 -12.42 20.29 14.58
C ASP A 77 -12.45 19.00 15.42
N ILE A 78 -11.86 17.90 14.96
CA ILE A 78 -11.61 16.70 15.76
C ILE A 78 -10.11 16.47 15.95
N TYR A 79 -9.76 15.78 17.03
CA TYR A 79 -8.38 15.39 17.32
C TYR A 79 -8.12 13.94 16.90
N LEU A 80 -7.02 13.74 16.19
CA LEU A 80 -6.51 12.46 15.73
C LEU A 80 -5.28 12.08 16.56
N HIS A 81 -5.25 10.86 17.06
CA HIS A 81 -4.14 10.34 17.88
C HIS A 81 -3.31 9.36 17.06
N ASN A 82 -2.12 9.81 16.63
CA ASN A 82 -1.19 9.00 15.85
C ASN A 82 0.00 8.61 16.73
N PHE A 83 0.26 7.32 16.87
CA PHE A 83 1.33 6.75 17.66
C PHE A 83 2.53 6.49 16.77
N VAL A 84 3.70 6.95 17.22
CA VAL A 84 4.92 6.94 16.45
C VAL A 84 5.68 5.64 16.68
N VAL A 85 6.02 4.94 15.60
CA VAL A 85 6.90 3.78 15.59
C VAL A 85 8.26 4.23 15.03
N ASN A 86 9.29 4.24 15.88
CA ASN A 86 10.64 4.69 15.50
C ASN A 86 11.64 3.55 15.33
N GLN A 87 11.21 2.31 15.56
CA GLN A 87 12.04 1.13 15.34
C GLN A 87 11.91 0.64 13.90
N PRO A 88 13.01 0.18 13.28
CA PRO A 88 12.96 -0.48 11.99
C PRO A 88 12.01 -1.69 12.02
N VAL A 89 11.23 -1.86 10.95
CA VAL A 89 10.32 -2.98 10.77
C VAL A 89 11.02 -4.02 9.91
N SER A 90 11.11 -5.25 10.39
CA SER A 90 11.77 -6.34 9.68
C SER A 90 10.81 -6.96 8.65
N PRO A 91 11.31 -7.40 7.48
CA PRO A 91 10.51 -8.12 6.50
C PRO A 91 10.12 -9.52 7.00
N ASP A 92 9.05 -10.08 6.44
CA ASP A 92 8.54 -11.43 6.76
C ASP A 92 8.41 -11.71 8.26
N THR A 93 8.12 -10.67 9.03
CA THR A 93 8.06 -10.68 10.49
C THR A 93 6.63 -10.40 10.97
N PRO A 94 6.08 -11.23 11.89
CA PRO A 94 4.77 -11.01 12.47
C PRO A 94 4.83 -9.92 13.55
N TYR A 95 3.89 -8.97 13.50
CA TYR A 95 3.75 -7.88 14.47
C TYR A 95 2.33 -7.80 15.02
N SER A 96 2.20 -7.38 16.28
CA SER A 96 0.93 -7.10 16.94
C SER A 96 0.89 -5.67 17.47
N VAL A 97 -0.20 -4.96 17.19
CA VAL A 97 -0.48 -3.65 17.78
C VAL A 97 -1.60 -3.80 18.79
N THR A 98 -1.33 -3.44 20.03
CA THR A 98 -2.33 -3.44 21.11
C THR A 98 -2.60 -2.02 21.59
N ALA A 99 -3.88 -1.63 21.66
CA ALA A 99 -4.33 -0.42 22.34
C ALA A 99 -5.10 -0.81 23.61
N LYS A 100 -4.60 -0.42 24.78
CA LYS A 100 -5.14 -0.80 26.08
C LYS A 100 -5.57 0.42 26.89
N ARG A 101 -6.81 0.37 27.39
CA ARG A 101 -7.40 1.37 28.27
C ARG A 101 -6.98 1.14 29.72
N SER A 102 -7.03 2.20 30.54
CA SER A 102 -6.67 2.13 31.96
C SER A 102 -7.50 1.14 32.79
N ASP A 103 -8.72 0.81 32.37
CA ASP A 103 -9.61 -0.16 33.03
C ASP A 103 -9.36 -1.62 32.58
N GLY A 104 -8.40 -1.84 31.69
CA GLY A 104 -8.00 -3.15 31.19
C GLY A 104 -8.66 -3.56 29.87
N ALA A 105 -9.65 -2.83 29.36
CA ALA A 105 -10.20 -3.11 28.03
C ALA A 105 -9.14 -2.86 26.94
N GLN A 106 -9.07 -3.72 25.93
CA GLN A 106 -8.07 -3.60 24.87
C GLN A 106 -8.60 -4.08 23.51
N THR A 107 -7.99 -3.56 22.44
CA THR A 107 -8.09 -4.07 21.07
C THR A 107 -6.68 -4.45 20.61
N SER A 108 -6.53 -5.59 19.94
CA SER A 108 -5.28 -6.01 19.31
C SER A 108 -5.50 -6.34 17.84
N ILE A 109 -4.54 -6.01 16.98
CA ILE A 109 -4.52 -6.39 15.58
C ILE A 109 -3.13 -6.86 15.18
N GLU A 110 -3.07 -7.94 14.40
CA GLU A 110 -1.83 -8.54 13.92
C GLU A 110 -1.65 -8.29 12.41
N THR A 111 -0.40 -8.23 11.98
CA THR A 111 -0.03 -8.24 10.57
C THR A 111 1.26 -9.03 10.38
N LEU A 112 1.36 -9.78 9.28
CA LEU A 112 2.62 -10.33 8.81
C LEU A 112 3.18 -9.37 7.77
N THR A 113 4.37 -8.83 8.04
CA THR A 113 5.03 -7.95 7.08
C THR A 113 5.38 -8.69 5.80
N PRO A 114 5.28 -8.03 4.63
CA PRO A 114 5.67 -8.66 3.39
C PRO A 114 7.18 -8.94 3.40
N THR A 115 7.61 -9.85 2.53
CA THR A 115 9.02 -9.96 2.17
C THR A 115 9.50 -8.72 1.41
N GLN A 116 10.81 -8.60 1.26
CA GLN A 116 11.46 -7.67 0.32
C GLN A 116 11.91 -8.46 -0.91
N PRO A 117 11.04 -8.65 -1.92
CA PRO A 117 11.42 -9.40 -3.10
C PRO A 117 12.55 -8.69 -3.86
N VAL A 118 13.52 -9.46 -4.35
CA VAL A 118 14.56 -8.96 -5.24
C VAL A 118 14.05 -9.10 -6.67
N PRO A 119 13.71 -7.99 -7.36
CA PRO A 119 13.14 -8.07 -8.68
C PRO A 119 14.24 -8.38 -9.70
N VAL A 120 13.98 -9.32 -10.60
CA VAL A 120 14.90 -9.69 -11.69
C VAL A 120 14.15 -9.57 -13.00
N ALA A 121 14.63 -8.70 -13.89
CA ALA A 121 14.06 -8.52 -15.22
C ALA A 121 14.96 -9.14 -16.30
N GLY A 122 14.35 -9.84 -17.25
CA GLY A 122 15.05 -10.38 -18.40
C GLY A 122 14.12 -10.70 -19.57
N PRO A 123 14.63 -10.69 -20.82
CA PRO A 123 15.99 -10.31 -21.19
C PRO A 123 16.20 -8.77 -21.15
N GLN A 124 17.45 -8.33 -20.92
CA GLN A 124 17.85 -6.91 -20.85
C GLN A 124 18.43 -6.45 -22.20
N ASN A 125 18.34 -5.16 -22.51
CA ASN A 125 18.90 -4.54 -23.72
C ASN A 125 18.48 -5.28 -25.00
N GLN A 126 17.23 -5.74 -25.06
CA GLN A 126 16.68 -6.38 -26.25
C GLN A 126 15.82 -5.40 -27.03
N ALA A 127 15.63 -5.68 -28.31
CA ALA A 127 14.77 -4.90 -29.19
C ALA A 127 13.37 -4.73 -28.58
N CYS A 128 12.75 -3.58 -28.82
CA CYS A 128 11.49 -3.18 -28.19
C CYS A 128 10.29 -4.12 -28.40
N ASN A 129 10.36 -4.98 -29.42
CA ASN A 129 9.36 -6.02 -29.70
C ASN A 129 9.56 -7.32 -28.91
N THR A 130 10.64 -7.41 -28.13
CA THR A 130 10.97 -8.58 -27.30
C THR A 130 10.24 -8.49 -25.95
N PRO A 131 9.45 -9.50 -25.57
CA PRO A 131 8.83 -9.51 -24.24
C PRO A 131 9.87 -9.54 -23.14
N VAL A 132 9.73 -8.64 -22.16
CA VAL A 132 10.50 -8.64 -20.91
C VAL A 132 9.66 -9.28 -19.82
N THR A 133 10.25 -10.21 -19.09
CA THR A 133 9.65 -10.83 -17.91
C THR A 133 10.38 -10.35 -16.67
N VAL A 134 9.62 -9.92 -15.67
CA VAL A 134 10.11 -9.51 -14.35
C VAL A 134 9.60 -10.50 -13.33
N SER A 135 10.50 -11.07 -12.55
CA SER A 135 10.18 -11.95 -11.43
C SER A 135 10.48 -11.27 -10.10
N PHE A 136 9.58 -11.43 -9.14
CA PHE A 136 9.70 -10.99 -7.76
C PHE A 136 9.82 -12.22 -6.88
N GLU A 137 10.92 -12.37 -6.14
CA GLU A 137 11.17 -13.51 -5.26
C GLU A 137 12.09 -13.09 -4.08
N PRO A 138 11.85 -13.57 -2.85
CA PRO A 138 10.65 -14.30 -2.40
C PRO A 138 9.46 -13.35 -2.18
N THR A 139 8.22 -13.81 -2.38
CA THR A 139 6.98 -13.07 -2.07
C THR A 139 6.25 -13.60 -0.83
N ASN A 140 6.24 -14.92 -0.62
CA ASN A 140 5.61 -15.58 0.53
C ASN A 140 4.16 -15.08 0.82
N GLY A 141 3.35 -14.90 -0.21
CA GLY A 141 2.00 -14.33 -0.15
C GLY A 141 1.94 -12.83 -0.44
N GLY A 142 0.84 -12.19 -0.01
CA GLY A 142 0.62 -10.76 -0.23
C GLY A 142 0.13 -10.41 -1.63
N THR A 143 0.10 -9.11 -1.92
CA THR A 143 -0.29 -8.56 -3.22
C THR A 143 0.82 -7.63 -3.69
N ILE A 144 1.33 -7.83 -4.90
CA ILE A 144 2.26 -6.89 -5.54
C ILE A 144 1.45 -6.03 -6.51
N VAL A 145 1.51 -4.72 -6.32
CA VAL A 145 0.98 -3.74 -7.27
C VAL A 145 2.14 -3.14 -8.02
N ILE A 146 2.11 -3.20 -9.34
CA ILE A 146 3.15 -2.62 -10.19
C ILE A 146 2.59 -1.49 -11.05
N ARG A 147 3.46 -0.57 -11.44
CA ARG A 147 3.19 0.48 -12.41
C ARG A 147 4.39 0.63 -13.33
N LEU A 148 4.14 0.48 -14.63
CA LEU A 148 5.17 0.69 -15.66
C LEU A 148 5.28 2.19 -15.98
N GLY A 149 6.48 2.72 -15.87
CA GLY A 149 6.89 4.06 -16.28
C GLY A 149 7.64 3.97 -17.60
N ILE A 150 7.17 4.74 -18.59
CA ILE A 150 7.75 4.82 -19.93
C ILE A 150 8.39 6.21 -20.07
N PRO A 151 9.69 6.31 -20.40
CA PRO A 151 10.38 7.59 -20.54
C PRO A 151 9.95 8.31 -21.81
N PHE A 152 8.89 9.10 -21.69
CA PHE A 152 8.29 9.85 -22.78
C PHE A 152 7.89 11.22 -22.26
N GLU A 153 8.60 12.25 -22.72
CA GLU A 153 8.37 13.64 -22.35
C GLU A 153 7.00 14.07 -22.89
N SER A 154 6.07 14.24 -21.95
CA SER A 154 4.73 14.68 -22.25
C SER A 154 4.39 15.92 -21.42
N VAL A 155 3.25 16.54 -21.71
CA VAL A 155 2.70 17.64 -20.88
C VAL A 155 2.44 17.21 -19.43
N LEU A 156 2.37 15.90 -19.14
CA LEU A 156 2.13 15.36 -17.80
C LEU A 156 3.43 15.11 -17.01
N GLY A 157 4.59 15.21 -17.65
CA GLY A 157 5.90 14.98 -17.04
C GLY A 157 6.83 14.13 -17.91
N PRO A 158 8.06 13.86 -17.43
CA PRO A 158 9.10 13.16 -18.18
C PRO A 158 8.88 11.64 -18.29
N ILE A 159 7.96 11.08 -17.51
CA ILE A 159 7.65 9.65 -17.50
C ILE A 159 6.15 9.49 -17.58
N TYR A 160 5.67 8.77 -18.60
CA TYR A 160 4.30 8.32 -18.66
C TYR A 160 4.15 7.06 -17.78
N TRP A 161 3.27 7.13 -16.79
CA TRP A 161 3.01 5.99 -15.91
C TRP A 161 1.69 5.31 -16.24
N ALA A 162 1.77 4.05 -16.68
CA ALA A 162 0.62 3.21 -17.04
C ALA A 162 -0.34 2.96 -15.85
N THR A 163 -1.51 2.39 -16.12
CA THR A 163 -2.45 1.99 -15.06
C THR A 163 -1.82 0.92 -14.17
N PRO A 164 -1.94 1.03 -12.83
CA PRO A 164 -1.45 0.01 -11.91
C PRO A 164 -1.99 -1.38 -12.26
N GLN A 165 -1.17 -2.42 -12.11
CA GLN A 165 -1.55 -3.81 -12.28
C GLN A 165 -1.37 -4.55 -10.95
N GLU A 166 -2.40 -5.30 -10.56
CA GLU A 166 -2.35 -6.17 -9.40
C GLU A 166 -1.84 -7.55 -9.79
N LEU A 167 -0.84 -8.01 -9.06
CA LEU A 167 -0.26 -9.33 -9.18
C LEU A 167 -0.44 -10.04 -7.85
N ARG A 168 -1.05 -11.21 -7.91
CA ARG A 168 -1.24 -12.08 -6.76
C ARG A 168 -0.48 -13.37 -7.02
N GLU A 169 0.06 -13.94 -5.96
CA GLU A 169 0.69 -15.25 -6.03
C GLU A 169 -0.35 -16.27 -6.49
N ASP A 170 -0.06 -16.97 -7.59
CA ASP A 170 -0.85 -18.14 -7.96
C ASP A 170 -0.64 -19.19 -6.86
N THR A 171 -1.71 -19.87 -6.45
CA THR A 171 -1.69 -20.95 -5.45
C THR A 171 -0.63 -22.03 -5.67
N ASN A 172 -0.03 -22.10 -6.86
CA ASN A 172 1.02 -23.05 -7.23
C ASN A 172 2.43 -22.43 -7.35
N ALA A 173 2.58 -21.12 -7.17
CA ALA A 173 3.87 -20.44 -7.27
C ALA A 173 4.59 -20.45 -5.92
N GLU A 174 5.81 -21.01 -5.89
CA GLU A 174 6.63 -21.19 -4.69
C GLU A 174 7.30 -19.87 -4.23
N GLY A 175 6.54 -18.87 -3.78
CA GLY A 175 7.13 -17.61 -3.33
C GLY A 175 7.56 -16.68 -4.46
N ARG A 176 6.98 -16.84 -5.67
CA ARG A 176 7.41 -16.07 -6.85
C ARG A 176 6.24 -15.52 -7.64
N ILE A 177 6.29 -14.23 -7.94
CA ILE A 177 5.34 -13.55 -8.85
C ILE A 177 6.07 -13.10 -10.11
N THR A 178 5.45 -13.28 -11.28
CA THR A 178 6.02 -12.84 -12.56
C THR A 178 5.08 -11.89 -13.29
N TYR A 179 5.66 -10.89 -13.95
CA TYR A 179 4.99 -9.97 -14.85
C TYR A 179 5.71 -9.91 -16.18
N THR A 180 4.99 -10.03 -17.28
CA THR A 180 5.57 -9.93 -18.63
C THR A 180 4.92 -8.78 -19.38
N PHE A 181 5.74 -7.95 -20.03
CA PHE A 181 5.28 -6.91 -20.93
C PHE A 181 6.15 -6.85 -22.17
N THR A 182 5.60 -6.36 -23.28
CA THR A 182 6.37 -6.03 -24.49
C THR A 182 6.48 -4.52 -24.58
N PRO A 183 7.70 -3.94 -24.52
CA PRO A 183 7.91 -2.49 -24.51
C PRO A 183 7.14 -1.74 -25.61
N GLN A 184 7.24 -2.17 -26.88
CA GLN A 184 6.52 -1.54 -28.00
C GLN A 184 4.99 -1.53 -27.81
N ILE A 185 4.41 -2.59 -27.24
CA ILE A 185 2.97 -2.63 -26.94
C ILE A 185 2.63 -1.56 -25.90
N GLN A 186 3.46 -1.39 -24.87
CA GLN A 186 3.21 -0.41 -23.82
C GLN A 186 3.31 1.03 -24.33
N VAL A 187 4.26 1.32 -25.22
CA VAL A 187 4.41 2.63 -25.89
C VAL A 187 3.15 2.97 -26.70
N SER A 188 2.63 2.03 -27.49
CA SER A 188 1.41 2.25 -28.29
C SER A 188 0.16 2.54 -27.45
N LEU A 189 0.15 2.15 -26.16
CA LEU A 189 -0.96 2.40 -25.23
C LEU A 189 -0.91 3.79 -24.58
N ILE A 190 0.11 4.61 -24.83
CA ILE A 190 0.19 5.97 -24.32
C ILE A 190 -0.97 6.80 -24.92
N PRO A 191 -1.81 7.47 -24.11
CA PRO A 191 -2.88 8.32 -24.61
C PRO A 191 -2.34 9.43 -25.52
N GLY A 192 -2.84 9.48 -26.75
CA GLY A 192 -2.32 10.42 -27.75
C GLY A 192 -1.03 9.93 -28.44
N SER A 193 -0.72 8.63 -28.36
CA SER A 193 0.37 7.96 -29.09
C SER A 193 0.28 8.07 -30.61
N VAL A 194 -0.66 8.82 -31.18
CA VAL A 194 -0.69 9.10 -32.61
C VAL A 194 -0.13 10.51 -32.84
N THR A 195 1.15 10.58 -33.24
CA THR A 195 1.77 11.84 -33.68
C THR A 195 1.79 11.87 -35.21
N ASN A 196 1.21 12.91 -35.81
CA ASN A 196 1.13 13.07 -37.27
C ASN A 196 0.50 11.89 -38.05
N GLY A 197 -0.32 11.07 -37.40
CA GLY A 197 -0.95 9.89 -38.02
C GLY A 197 -0.08 8.63 -38.00
N GLN A 198 1.06 8.65 -37.29
CA GLN A 198 1.88 7.48 -37.01
C GLN A 198 1.74 7.11 -35.53
N ASP A 199 1.72 5.81 -35.26
CA ASP A 199 1.76 5.29 -33.89
C ASP A 199 3.16 5.55 -33.30
N LEU A 200 3.20 5.96 -32.04
CA LEU A 200 4.40 6.17 -31.26
C LEU A 200 5.17 4.86 -31.18
N ASP A 201 6.46 4.92 -31.47
CA ASP A 201 7.35 3.79 -31.38
C ASP A 201 8.43 4.02 -30.32
N CYS A 202 9.25 3.00 -30.08
CA CYS A 202 10.29 3.13 -29.08
C CYS A 202 11.40 4.10 -29.49
N THR A 203 11.59 4.34 -30.79
CA THR A 203 12.59 5.31 -31.28
C THR A 203 12.21 6.75 -30.94
N ASP A 204 10.93 6.99 -30.62
CA ASP A 204 10.39 8.26 -30.13
C ASP A 204 10.60 8.48 -28.61
N LEU A 205 11.16 7.52 -27.86
CA LEU A 205 11.39 7.65 -26.42
C LEU A 205 12.66 8.46 -26.11
N ASP A 206 12.66 9.12 -24.95
CA ASP A 206 13.78 9.97 -24.53
C ASP A 206 14.91 9.20 -23.83
N ASP A 207 14.62 8.00 -23.34
CA ASP A 207 15.51 7.15 -22.55
C ASP A 207 15.23 5.67 -22.88
N ASP A 208 16.23 4.80 -22.70
CA ASP A 208 16.13 3.35 -22.87
C ASP A 208 15.71 2.61 -21.59
N ASP A 209 15.64 3.30 -20.44
CA ASP A 209 15.22 2.73 -19.16
C ASP A 209 13.70 2.80 -18.94
N PHE A 210 13.03 1.65 -19.09
CA PHE A 210 11.67 1.48 -18.59
C PHE A 210 11.69 1.31 -17.07
N LEU A 211 10.85 2.05 -16.36
CA LEU A 211 10.78 1.99 -14.91
C LEU A 211 9.63 1.10 -14.45
N ILE A 212 9.84 0.28 -13.44
CA ILE A 212 8.79 -0.51 -12.80
C ILE A 212 8.76 -0.09 -11.34
N SER A 213 7.81 0.77 -11.00
CA SER A 213 7.49 1.06 -9.60
C SER A 213 6.63 -0.08 -9.08
N TYR A 214 6.98 -0.65 -7.93
CA TYR A 214 6.21 -1.73 -7.34
C TYR A 214 6.05 -1.53 -5.84
N ALA A 215 4.92 -2.02 -5.32
CA ALA A 215 4.63 -2.09 -3.90
C ALA A 215 4.14 -3.50 -3.56
N HIS A 216 4.81 -4.13 -2.59
CA HIS A 216 4.44 -5.43 -2.06
C HIS A 216 3.70 -5.22 -0.73
N TYR A 217 2.42 -5.53 -0.69
CA TYR A 217 1.55 -5.38 0.48
C TYR A 217 1.43 -6.70 1.24
N SER A 218 1.37 -6.62 2.57
CA SER A 218 0.98 -7.76 3.40
C SER A 218 -0.37 -8.32 2.97
N ARG A 219 -0.59 -9.62 3.20
CA ARG A 219 -1.84 -10.32 2.86
C ARG A 219 -3.08 -9.57 3.34
N ASP A 220 -4.09 -9.48 2.46
CA ASP A 220 -5.38 -8.82 2.68
C ASP A 220 -5.32 -7.31 2.99
N PHE A 221 -4.14 -6.67 2.95
CA PHE A 221 -4.03 -5.24 3.27
C PHE A 221 -4.38 -4.36 2.08
N TYR A 222 -3.94 -4.72 0.87
CA TYR A 222 -4.23 -3.96 -0.33
C TYR A 222 -5.75 -3.85 -0.59
N GLU A 223 -6.47 -4.94 -0.45
CA GLU A 223 -7.92 -5.00 -0.66
C GLU A 223 -8.69 -4.13 0.35
N LYS A 224 -8.14 -3.94 1.56
CA LYS A 224 -8.71 -3.06 2.59
C LYS A 224 -8.52 -1.58 2.28
N ILE A 225 -7.46 -1.20 1.55
CA ILE A 225 -7.19 0.21 1.20
C ILE A 225 -7.81 0.61 -0.13
N GLU A 226 -7.92 -0.31 -1.09
CA GLU A 226 -8.46 -0.02 -2.43
C GLU A 226 -9.96 0.24 -2.42
N ASN A 227 -10.73 -0.60 -1.70
CA ASN A 227 -12.19 -0.55 -1.75
C ASN A 227 -12.78 0.70 -1.08
N ASP A 228 -12.01 1.41 -0.27
CA ASP A 228 -12.51 2.54 0.51
C ASP A 228 -11.40 3.34 1.23
N PRO A 229 -10.60 4.15 0.52
CA PRO A 229 -9.49 4.88 1.14
C PRO A 229 -9.92 6.00 2.11
N PHE A 230 -11.21 6.38 2.15
CA PHE A 230 -11.67 7.60 2.84
C PHE A 230 -12.86 7.45 3.77
N ASP A 231 -13.58 6.32 3.82
CA ASP A 231 -14.65 6.14 4.79
C ASP A 231 -14.09 5.73 6.16
N ILE A 232 -13.78 6.76 6.95
CA ILE A 232 -13.45 6.69 8.37
C ILE A 232 -14.52 6.01 9.26
N ARG A 233 -15.66 5.59 8.67
CA ARG A 233 -16.79 4.93 9.34
C ARG A 233 -17.02 3.49 8.87
N ALA A 234 -16.54 3.07 7.70
CA ALA A 234 -16.88 1.74 7.14
C ALA A 234 -15.96 0.60 7.57
N SER A 235 -14.77 0.87 8.10
CA SER A 235 -13.91 -0.16 8.69
C SER A 235 -13.25 0.37 9.95
N THR A 236 -13.32 -0.39 11.03
CA THR A 236 -12.78 -0.02 12.35
C THR A 236 -11.33 -0.47 12.56
N GLN A 237 -10.81 -1.33 11.68
CA GLN A 237 -9.48 -1.93 11.79
C GLN A 237 -8.80 -2.06 10.41
N ARG A 238 -7.82 -1.22 10.16
CA ARG A 238 -7.01 -1.24 8.92
C ARG A 238 -5.54 -1.05 9.25
N PHE A 239 -4.96 -2.11 9.78
CA PHE A 239 -3.52 -2.19 10.01
C PHE A 239 -2.92 -3.23 9.08
N GLY A 240 -1.78 -2.88 8.48
CA GLY A 240 -1.04 -3.76 7.60
C GLY A 240 0.37 -3.23 7.38
N SER A 241 0.99 -3.64 6.29
CA SER A 241 2.35 -3.22 5.98
C SER A 241 2.63 -3.35 4.49
N TYR A 242 3.66 -2.65 4.04
CA TYR A 242 4.10 -2.69 2.66
C TYR A 242 5.59 -2.38 2.51
N TYR A 243 6.15 -2.88 1.43
CA TYR A 243 7.44 -2.49 0.88
C TYR A 243 7.23 -1.86 -0.49
N ARG A 244 8.05 -0.89 -0.89
CA ARG A 244 7.96 -0.29 -2.23
C ARG A 244 9.34 0.04 -2.78
N ASP A 245 9.52 -0.13 -4.07
CA ASP A 245 10.78 0.18 -4.73
C ASP A 245 10.55 0.46 -6.23
N THR A 246 11.62 0.74 -6.95
CA THR A 246 11.60 0.93 -8.41
C THR A 246 12.75 0.18 -9.06
N LEU A 247 12.44 -0.60 -10.08
CA LEU A 247 13.42 -1.27 -10.94
C LEU A 247 13.51 -0.54 -12.28
N ALA A 248 14.72 -0.28 -12.76
CA ALA A 248 14.97 0.12 -14.14
C ALA A 248 15.24 -1.10 -15.02
N VAL A 249 14.69 -1.10 -16.24
CA VAL A 249 14.79 -2.16 -17.22
C VAL A 249 15.22 -1.55 -18.55
N ALA A 250 16.45 -1.82 -18.95
CA ALA A 250 17.01 -1.29 -20.17
C ALA A 250 16.48 -2.03 -21.41
N VAL A 251 16.05 -1.29 -22.42
CA VAL A 251 15.46 -1.79 -23.67
C VAL A 251 16.17 -1.13 -24.86
N ASP A 252 16.52 -1.91 -25.88
CA ASP A 252 17.07 -1.30 -27.11
C ASP A 252 15.97 -0.58 -27.89
N ILE A 253 16.00 0.75 -27.82
CA ILE A 253 15.06 1.66 -28.50
C ILE A 253 15.53 2.10 -29.90
N SER A 254 16.65 1.58 -30.41
CA SER A 254 17.23 2.03 -31.68
C SER A 254 16.67 1.35 -32.94
N GLN A 255 15.75 0.40 -32.78
CA GLN A 255 15.27 -0.52 -33.83
C GLN A 255 13.82 -0.30 -34.24
#